data_AF-K1Z7F1-F1
#
_entry.id   AF-K1Z7F1-F1
#
_cell.length_a   1.000
_cell.length_b   1.000
_cell.length_c   1.000
_cell.angle_alpha   90.00
_cell.angle_beta   90.00
_cell.angle_gamma   90.00
#
_symmetry.space_group_name_H-M   'P 1'
#
loop_
_entity.id
_entity.type
_entity.pdbx_description
1 polymer ?
#
loop_
_entity_poly.entity_id
_entity_poly.type
_entity_poly.pdbx_seq_one_letter_code
_entity_poly.pdbx_strand_id
1 'polypeptide(L)'
;AGRSGEAILFLNGRERSMLRAIEQTSRQKITMMELPSTSAVNRRRIAGFKAKITAALLKDTSFYQTLVAEYLAENEVAPEQLAAALALLAQGNRTLLLPEEKRETATTTAERRPSAKKIQGRPQRPTTIQVPPEEGMERYRIELGNEHGIKPGNIVGAIANEADINSRFIGRIAIFDTYSTVDLPFGMPEETLRLLHKSRVGNKTLKLQRMVEPGDNAGYSSRESKQGTKPPKRGGKPTESPIGKSRKKAAHNGPAV
;
A
#
# COMPACT_ATOMS: atom_id res chain seq x y z
N ALA A 1 9.73 -52.40 -12.90
CA ALA A 1 9.43 -51.22 -12.08
C ALA A 1 8.94 -50.10 -13.01
N GLY A 2 7.93 -49.33 -12.61
CA GLY A 2 7.44 -48.18 -13.39
C GLY A 2 5.95 -48.28 -13.72
N ARG A 3 5.11 -47.75 -12.83
CA ARG A 3 3.71 -47.45 -13.16
C ARG A 3 3.68 -46.08 -13.84
N SER A 4 2.92 -45.96 -14.92
CA SER A 4 2.59 -44.64 -15.48
C SER A 4 1.81 -43.85 -14.44
N GLY A 5 2.21 -42.59 -14.23
CA GLY A 5 1.59 -41.67 -13.28
C GLY A 5 1.79 -40.25 -13.75
N GLU A 6 0.79 -39.41 -13.52
CA GLU A 6 0.86 -37.98 -13.81
C GLU A 6 1.25 -37.23 -12.53
N ALA A 7 2.23 -36.32 -12.63
CA ALA A 7 2.68 -35.50 -11.53
C ALA A 7 2.42 -34.02 -11.83
N ILE A 8 1.78 -33.32 -10.88
CA ILE A 8 1.47 -31.90 -10.99
C ILE A 8 2.36 -31.15 -9.99
N LEU A 9 3.11 -30.15 -10.49
CA LEU A 9 3.97 -29.31 -9.67
C LEU A 9 3.39 -27.89 -9.59
N PHE A 10 3.22 -27.38 -8.36
CA PHE A 10 2.85 -25.98 -8.12
C PHE A 10 4.11 -25.16 -7.87
N LEU A 11 4.25 -24.04 -8.58
CA LEU A 11 5.44 -23.19 -8.50
C LEU A 11 5.04 -21.73 -8.31
N ASN A 12 5.77 -21.04 -7.46
CA ASN A 12 5.73 -19.60 -7.30
C ASN A 12 6.80 -18.91 -8.15
N GLY A 13 6.68 -17.60 -8.38
CA GLY A 13 7.58 -16.86 -9.27
C GLY A 13 9.09 -16.95 -8.94
N ARG A 14 9.44 -17.19 -7.66
CA ARG A 14 10.83 -17.32 -7.18
C ARG A 14 11.42 -18.72 -7.40
N GLU A 15 10.59 -19.72 -7.66
CA GLU A 15 10.98 -21.14 -7.72
C GLU A 15 11.31 -21.60 -9.15
N ARG A 16 11.31 -20.68 -10.13
CA ARG A 16 11.65 -20.97 -11.53
C ARG A 16 13.05 -21.56 -11.70
N SER A 17 13.99 -21.23 -10.81
CA SER A 17 15.33 -21.83 -10.85
C SER A 17 15.31 -23.32 -10.48
N MET A 18 14.45 -23.71 -9.53
CA MET A 18 14.29 -25.10 -9.11
C MET A 18 13.66 -25.94 -10.23
N LEU A 19 12.67 -25.39 -10.95
CA LEU A 19 12.11 -26.03 -12.15
C LEU A 19 13.19 -26.37 -13.17
N ARG A 20 14.06 -25.41 -13.50
CA ARG A 20 15.17 -25.63 -14.46
C ARG A 20 16.14 -26.72 -14.00
N ALA A 21 16.45 -26.77 -12.71
CA ALA A 21 17.30 -27.81 -12.14
C ALA A 21 16.67 -29.20 -12.28
N ILE A 22 15.36 -29.32 -11.97
CA ILE A 22 14.61 -30.58 -12.12
C ILE A 22 14.57 -31.02 -13.58
N GLU A 23 14.26 -30.10 -14.51
CA GLU A 23 14.25 -30.39 -15.95
C GLU A 23 15.64 -30.84 -16.45
N GLN A 24 16.71 -30.25 -15.93
CA GLN A 24 18.08 -30.61 -16.30
C GLN A 24 18.49 -32.00 -15.77
N THR A 25 18.09 -32.34 -14.54
CA THR A 25 18.36 -33.67 -13.95
C THR A 25 17.49 -34.75 -14.56
N SER A 26 16.19 -34.48 -14.75
CA SER A 26 15.22 -35.42 -15.33
C SER A 26 15.36 -35.55 -16.85
N ARG A 27 15.96 -34.56 -17.52
CA ARG A 27 16.02 -34.41 -18.98
C ARG A 27 14.65 -34.40 -19.66
N GLN A 28 13.60 -34.03 -18.93
CA GLN A 28 12.23 -33.91 -19.44
C GLN A 28 11.77 -32.47 -19.28
N LYS A 29 11.07 -31.94 -20.29
CA LYS A 29 10.41 -30.64 -20.19
C LYS A 29 9.08 -30.80 -19.48
N ILE A 30 8.82 -29.97 -18.50
CA ILE A 30 7.54 -29.96 -17.78
C ILE A 30 6.60 -28.99 -18.50
N THR A 31 5.43 -29.45 -18.91
CA THR A 31 4.43 -28.62 -19.60
C THR A 31 3.75 -27.68 -18.61
N MET A 32 3.73 -26.39 -18.94
CA MET A 32 3.01 -25.41 -18.14
C MET A 32 1.52 -25.53 -18.42
N MET A 33 0.73 -25.74 -17.37
CA MET A 33 -0.73 -25.74 -17.43
C MET A 33 -1.28 -24.44 -16.84
N GLU A 34 -2.38 -23.96 -17.42
CA GLU A 34 -3.11 -22.83 -16.87
C GLU A 34 -3.99 -23.29 -15.71
N LEU A 35 -4.09 -22.45 -14.68
CA LEU A 35 -5.04 -22.68 -13.58
C LEU A 35 -6.47 -22.58 -14.12
N PRO A 36 -7.35 -23.53 -13.79
CA PRO A 36 -8.75 -23.44 -14.17
C PRO A 36 -9.38 -22.18 -13.56
N SER A 37 -10.30 -21.56 -14.28
CA SER A 37 -11.06 -20.42 -13.76
C SER A 37 -11.90 -20.81 -12.54
N THR A 38 -12.19 -19.86 -11.65
CA THR A 38 -13.13 -20.03 -10.53
C THR A 38 -14.48 -20.56 -11.02
N SER A 39 -14.98 -20.04 -12.14
CA SER A 39 -16.21 -20.51 -12.79
C SER A 39 -16.12 -21.97 -13.25
N ALA A 40 -14.99 -22.40 -13.81
CA ALA A 40 -14.77 -23.79 -14.22
C ALA A 40 -14.70 -24.74 -13.01
N VAL A 41 -14.03 -24.32 -11.93
CA VAL A 41 -13.98 -25.06 -10.67
C VAL A 41 -15.38 -25.18 -10.06
N ASN A 42 -16.14 -24.10 -10.02
CA ASN A 42 -17.52 -24.08 -9.51
C ASN A 42 -18.43 -25.03 -10.30
N ARG A 43 -18.36 -25.01 -11.64
CA ARG A 43 -19.10 -25.97 -12.48
C ARG A 43 -18.75 -27.42 -12.16
N ARG A 44 -17.46 -27.75 -12.02
CA ARG A 44 -16.98 -29.08 -11.63
C ARG A 44 -17.48 -29.48 -10.23
N ARG A 45 -17.48 -28.55 -9.28
CA ARG A 45 -18.01 -28.79 -7.91
C ARG A 45 -19.51 -29.05 -7.91
N ILE A 46 -20.29 -28.27 -8.65
CA ILE A 46 -21.73 -28.49 -8.82
C ILE A 46 -22.00 -29.85 -9.46
N ALA A 47 -21.28 -30.19 -10.53
CA ALA A 47 -21.43 -31.48 -11.19
C ALA A 47 -21.10 -32.65 -10.25
N GLY A 48 -20.02 -32.54 -9.47
CA GLY A 48 -19.65 -33.53 -8.46
C GLY A 48 -20.69 -33.66 -7.33
N PHE A 49 -21.29 -32.54 -6.92
CA PHE A 49 -22.38 -32.54 -5.94
C PHE A 49 -23.63 -33.27 -6.46
N LYS A 50 -24.06 -32.96 -7.70
CA LYS A 50 -25.15 -33.67 -8.36
C LYS A 50 -24.88 -35.17 -8.47
N ALA A 51 -23.66 -35.56 -8.85
CA ALA A 51 -23.27 -36.96 -8.93
C ALA A 51 -23.34 -37.68 -7.58
N LYS A 52 -23.00 -37.00 -6.46
CA LYS A 52 -23.17 -37.56 -5.12
C LYS A 52 -24.64 -37.81 -4.77
N ILE A 53 -25.54 -36.90 -5.17
CA ILE A 53 -26.99 -37.10 -4.99
C ILE A 53 -27.45 -38.31 -5.79
N THR A 54 -27.06 -38.42 -7.06
CA THR A 54 -27.39 -39.59 -7.89
C THR A 54 -26.85 -40.89 -7.29
N ALA A 55 -25.62 -40.88 -6.76
CA ALA A 55 -25.05 -42.03 -6.09
C ALA A 55 -25.75 -42.38 -4.77
N ALA A 56 -26.28 -41.39 -4.04
CA ALA A 56 -27.05 -41.61 -2.83
C ALA A 56 -28.44 -42.18 -3.12
N LEU A 57 -29.08 -41.76 -4.22
CA LEU A 57 -30.37 -42.29 -4.67
C LEU A 57 -30.32 -43.77 -5.09
N LEU A 58 -29.14 -44.26 -5.48
CA LEU A 58 -28.93 -45.69 -5.78
C LEU A 58 -28.84 -46.56 -4.52
N LYS A 59 -28.74 -45.96 -3.34
CA LYS A 59 -28.71 -46.68 -2.05
C LYS A 59 -30.11 -46.77 -1.48
N ASP A 60 -30.27 -47.67 -0.51
CA ASP A 60 -31.51 -47.71 0.26
C ASP A 60 -31.66 -46.42 1.09
N THR A 61 -32.70 -45.66 0.77
CA THR A 61 -33.03 -44.37 1.40
C THR A 61 -34.34 -44.43 2.17
N SER A 62 -34.96 -45.60 2.30
CA SER A 62 -36.31 -45.78 2.86
C SER A 62 -36.45 -45.19 4.26
N PHE A 63 -35.47 -45.43 5.13
CA PHE A 63 -35.45 -44.85 6.49
C PHE A 63 -35.44 -43.31 6.49
N TYR A 64 -34.64 -42.70 5.61
CA TYR A 64 -34.54 -41.24 5.51
C TYR A 64 -35.80 -40.62 4.89
N GLN A 65 -36.48 -41.33 4.01
CA GLN A 65 -37.75 -40.89 3.44
C GLN A 65 -38.83 -40.77 4.51
N THR A 66 -38.93 -41.74 5.42
CA THR A 66 -39.86 -41.68 6.56
C THR A 66 -39.54 -40.50 7.47
N LEU A 67 -38.27 -40.31 7.83
CA LEU A 67 -37.84 -39.20 8.70
C LEU A 67 -38.11 -37.82 8.08
N VAL A 68 -37.89 -37.68 6.76
CA VAL A 68 -38.19 -36.45 6.03
C VAL A 68 -39.71 -36.21 5.97
N ALA A 69 -40.52 -37.25 5.77
CA ALA A 69 -41.97 -37.14 5.73
C ALA A 69 -42.56 -36.69 7.08
N GLU A 70 -42.06 -37.26 8.19
CA GLU A 70 -42.45 -36.85 9.55
C GLU A 70 -42.12 -35.37 9.80
N TYR A 71 -40.90 -34.94 9.44
CA TYR A 71 -40.47 -33.55 9.63
C TYR A 71 -41.30 -32.56 8.79
N LEU A 72 -41.65 -32.92 7.55
CA LEU A 72 -42.49 -32.10 6.68
C LEU A 72 -43.92 -31.95 7.23
N ALA A 73 -44.48 -33.01 7.80
CA ALA A 73 -45.81 -33.00 8.41
C ALA A 73 -45.85 -32.15 9.69
N GLU A 74 -44.77 -32.13 10.46
CA GLU A 74 -44.69 -31.38 11.73
C GLU A 74 -44.45 -29.87 11.52
N ASN A 75 -43.66 -29.48 10.51
CA ASN A 75 -43.16 -28.11 10.39
C ASN A 75 -43.77 -27.29 9.23
N GLU A 76 -44.67 -27.86 8.43
CA GLU A 76 -45.32 -27.21 7.27
C GLU A 76 -44.32 -26.51 6.31
N VAL A 77 -43.13 -27.09 6.12
CA VAL A 77 -42.07 -26.51 5.28
C VAL A 77 -42.17 -27.04 3.85
N ALA A 78 -41.86 -26.20 2.86
CA ALA A 78 -41.76 -26.64 1.48
C ALA A 78 -40.63 -27.69 1.29
N PRO A 79 -40.83 -28.78 0.53
CA PRO A 79 -39.81 -29.81 0.32
C PRO A 79 -38.49 -29.26 -0.22
N GLU A 80 -38.54 -28.21 -1.04
CA GLU A 80 -37.35 -27.55 -1.61
C GLU A 80 -36.52 -26.83 -0.55
N GLN A 81 -37.20 -26.21 0.44
CA GLN A 81 -36.52 -25.52 1.53
C GLN A 81 -35.85 -26.52 2.47
N LEU A 82 -36.52 -27.63 2.77
CA LEU A 82 -35.93 -28.73 3.54
C LEU A 82 -34.73 -29.35 2.81
N ALA A 83 -34.87 -29.61 1.50
CA ALA A 83 -33.77 -30.13 0.69
C ALA A 83 -32.57 -29.15 0.64
N ALA A 84 -32.82 -27.85 0.55
CA ALA A 84 -31.78 -26.82 0.60
C ALA A 84 -31.07 -26.78 1.96
N ALA A 85 -31.82 -26.86 3.07
CA ALA A 85 -31.26 -26.92 4.41
C ALA A 85 -30.41 -28.17 4.63
N LEU A 86 -30.91 -29.34 4.22
CA LEU A 86 -30.16 -30.60 4.27
C LEU A 86 -28.91 -30.56 3.38
N ALA A 87 -28.99 -29.94 2.21
CA ALA A 87 -27.84 -29.74 1.34
C ALA A 87 -26.78 -28.85 2.00
N LEU A 88 -27.19 -27.78 2.69
CA LEU A 88 -26.29 -26.91 3.45
C LEU A 88 -25.61 -27.66 4.61
N LEU A 89 -26.37 -28.46 5.37
CA LEU A 89 -25.84 -29.27 6.47
C LEU A 89 -24.88 -30.36 5.97
N ALA A 90 -25.23 -31.06 4.89
CA ALA A 90 -24.38 -32.10 4.27
C ALA A 90 -23.07 -31.53 3.71
N GLN A 91 -23.09 -30.25 3.34
CA GLN A 91 -21.92 -29.52 2.88
C GLN A 91 -21.00 -29.09 4.03
N GLY A 92 -21.55 -28.85 5.22
CA GLY A 92 -20.83 -28.43 6.42
C GLY A 92 -20.07 -27.12 6.21
N ASN A 93 -18.82 -27.05 6.66
CA ASN A 93 -18.00 -25.83 6.63
C ASN A 93 -17.34 -25.52 5.27
N ARG A 94 -17.67 -26.25 4.20
CA ARG A 94 -17.04 -26.06 2.88
C ARG A 94 -17.97 -25.31 1.93
N THR A 95 -17.73 -24.03 1.70
CA THR A 95 -18.48 -23.24 0.70
C THR A 95 -18.46 -23.92 -0.67
N LEU A 96 -19.64 -24.20 -1.25
CA LEU A 96 -19.76 -24.91 -2.54
C LEU A 96 -19.10 -24.15 -3.67
N LEU A 97 -19.32 -22.85 -3.66
CA LEU A 97 -18.88 -21.93 -4.69
C LEU A 97 -17.73 -21.11 -4.14
N LEU A 98 -16.65 -21.04 -4.90
CA LEU A 98 -15.66 -20.00 -4.67
C LEU A 98 -16.26 -18.68 -5.13
N PRO A 99 -16.07 -17.58 -4.38
CA PRO A 99 -16.42 -16.26 -4.86
C PRO A 99 -15.70 -16.00 -6.18
N GLU A 100 -16.39 -15.37 -7.14
CA GLU A 100 -15.74 -14.93 -8.36
C GLU A 100 -14.82 -13.77 -8.01
N GLU A 101 -13.58 -14.09 -7.65
CA GLU A 101 -12.53 -13.08 -7.66
C GLU A 101 -12.39 -12.63 -9.12
N LYS A 102 -12.91 -11.42 -9.39
CA LYS A 102 -12.53 -10.62 -10.53
C LYS A 102 -11.02 -10.48 -10.41
N ARG A 103 -10.28 -11.39 -11.04
CA ARG A 103 -8.88 -11.18 -11.35
C ARG A 103 -8.88 -9.91 -12.18
N GLU A 104 -8.70 -8.78 -11.51
CA GLU A 104 -8.06 -7.64 -12.11
C GLU A 104 -6.79 -8.24 -12.67
N THR A 105 -6.81 -8.53 -13.96
CA THR A 105 -5.58 -8.62 -14.72
C THR A 105 -4.89 -7.34 -14.35
N ALA A 106 -3.89 -7.44 -13.48
CA ALA A 106 -2.84 -6.47 -13.42
C ALA A 106 -2.29 -6.49 -14.84
N THR A 107 -2.92 -5.69 -15.69
CA THR A 107 -2.43 -5.31 -16.98
C THR A 107 -1.11 -4.68 -16.61
N THR A 108 -0.06 -5.49 -16.70
CA THR A 108 1.23 -5.00 -17.13
C THR A 108 0.99 -4.49 -18.54
N THR A 109 0.31 -3.35 -18.65
CA THR A 109 0.53 -2.39 -19.71
C THR A 109 1.95 -1.88 -19.46
N ALA A 110 2.91 -2.77 -19.69
CA ALA A 110 4.20 -2.39 -20.21
C ALA A 110 3.89 -1.90 -21.63
N GLU A 111 3.32 -0.69 -21.70
CA GLU A 111 3.34 0.09 -22.91
C GLU A 111 4.80 0.10 -23.33
N ARG A 112 5.05 -0.53 -24.48
CA ARG A 112 6.27 -0.38 -25.25
C ARG A 112 6.49 1.12 -25.45
N ARG A 113 7.24 1.75 -24.54
CA ARG A 113 7.86 3.03 -24.82
C ARG A 113 8.83 2.83 -25.99
N PRO A 114 8.68 3.56 -27.10
CA PRO A 114 9.62 3.47 -28.20
C PRO A 114 11.01 3.89 -27.71
N SER A 115 12.00 3.14 -28.18
CA SER A 115 13.42 3.30 -27.89
C SER A 115 13.86 4.75 -28.14
N ALA A 116 14.01 5.53 -27.08
CA ALA A 116 14.55 6.88 -27.15
C ALA A 116 16.07 6.80 -26.98
N LYS A 117 16.75 7.20 -28.05
CA LYS A 117 18.19 7.43 -28.20
C LYS A 117 18.94 7.67 -26.89
N LYS A 118 19.95 6.82 -26.70
CA LYS A 118 21.24 7.05 -26.02
C LYS A 118 21.60 8.54 -25.96
N ILE A 119 21.29 9.20 -24.85
CA ILE A 119 21.95 10.44 -24.43
C ILE A 119 22.73 10.12 -23.17
N GLN A 120 24.04 10.21 -23.33
CA GLN A 120 25.06 10.06 -22.31
C GLN A 120 24.87 11.20 -21.30
N GLY A 121 24.30 10.89 -20.14
CA GLY A 121 24.00 11.88 -19.11
C GLY A 121 23.77 11.19 -17.77
N ARG A 122 24.85 11.13 -16.99
CA ARG A 122 24.96 10.92 -15.54
C ARG A 122 23.63 10.75 -14.78
N PRO A 123 23.42 9.66 -14.01
CA PRO A 123 22.18 9.47 -13.27
C PRO A 123 22.01 10.60 -12.25
N GLN A 124 20.98 11.42 -12.43
CA GLN A 124 20.53 12.36 -11.42
C GLN A 124 20.01 11.54 -10.23
N ARG A 125 20.72 11.63 -9.10
CA ARG A 125 20.20 11.27 -7.78
C ARG A 125 18.82 11.94 -7.61
N PRO A 126 17.81 11.25 -7.07
CA PRO A 126 16.52 11.87 -6.80
C PRO A 126 16.68 12.92 -5.69
N THR A 127 16.85 14.18 -6.07
CA THR A 127 16.74 15.34 -5.19
C THR A 127 15.28 15.73 -5.05
N THR A 128 14.49 14.89 -4.37
CA THR A 128 13.07 15.18 -4.06
C THR A 128 12.89 15.40 -2.56
N ILE A 129 13.73 16.25 -1.96
CA ILE A 129 13.48 16.77 -0.60
C ILE A 129 12.65 18.08 -0.68
N GLN A 130 12.65 18.75 -1.83
CA GLN A 130 12.17 20.13 -1.95
C GLN A 130 10.65 20.29 -2.07
N VAL A 131 9.87 19.20 -2.11
CA VAL A 131 8.41 19.33 -2.15
C VAL A 131 7.89 19.29 -0.71
N PRO A 132 7.27 20.37 -0.20
CA PRO A 132 6.70 20.38 1.14
C PRO A 132 5.60 19.31 1.26
N PRO A 133 5.32 18.81 2.47
CA PRO A 133 4.20 17.92 2.72
C PRO A 133 2.88 18.55 2.26
N GLU A 134 1.93 17.71 1.84
CA GLU A 134 0.58 18.17 1.48
C GLU A 134 -0.14 18.73 2.72
N GLU A 135 -1.08 19.67 2.54
CA GLU A 135 -1.81 20.29 3.65
C GLU A 135 -2.46 19.22 4.54
N GLY A 136 -2.19 19.28 5.85
CA GLY A 136 -2.66 18.27 6.82
C GLY A 136 -1.77 17.03 6.94
N MET A 137 -0.59 17.01 6.32
CA MET A 137 0.42 15.95 6.47
C MET A 137 1.71 16.49 7.11
N GLU A 138 2.39 15.64 7.88
CA GLU A 138 3.72 15.87 8.41
C GLU A 138 4.72 14.87 7.83
N ARG A 139 5.94 15.34 7.55
CA ARG A 139 7.02 14.47 7.06
C ARG A 139 7.77 13.83 8.21
N TYR A 140 7.92 12.51 8.12
CA TYR A 140 8.71 11.70 9.03
C TYR A 140 9.90 11.10 8.30
N ARG A 141 11.04 11.07 8.97
CA ARG A 141 12.27 10.41 8.55
C ARG A 141 12.37 9.03 9.20
N ILE A 142 12.85 8.06 8.43
CA ILE A 142 13.11 6.68 8.84
C ILE A 142 14.57 6.38 8.53
N GLU A 143 15.34 5.88 9.51
CA GLU A 143 16.74 5.46 9.35
C GLU A 143 16.91 4.13 8.58
N LEU A 144 16.12 3.94 7.51
CA LEU A 144 16.16 2.79 6.62
C LEU A 144 16.07 3.29 5.18
N GLY A 145 16.85 2.72 4.26
CA GLY A 145 17.02 3.23 2.89
C GLY A 145 17.27 2.12 1.86
N ASN A 146 17.76 2.48 0.68
CA ASN A 146 18.07 1.56 -0.41
C ASN A 146 19.14 0.54 -0.02
N GLU A 147 20.17 0.95 0.72
CA GLU A 147 21.22 0.05 1.23
C GLU A 147 20.65 -1.04 2.15
N HIS A 148 19.51 -0.73 2.79
CA HIS A 148 18.80 -1.63 3.66
C HIS A 148 17.77 -2.50 2.93
N GLY A 149 17.67 -2.40 1.60
CA GLY A 149 16.74 -3.17 0.76
C GLY A 149 15.28 -2.76 0.91
N ILE A 150 15.01 -1.55 1.42
CA ILE A 150 13.65 -1.07 1.65
C ILE A 150 13.02 -0.61 0.34
N LYS A 151 11.75 -1.00 0.14
CA LYS A 151 10.90 -0.55 -0.96
C LYS A 151 9.71 0.23 -0.42
N PRO A 152 9.08 1.11 -1.21
CA PRO A 152 7.96 1.93 -0.72
C PRO A 152 6.82 1.09 -0.17
N GLY A 153 6.46 -0.01 -0.84
CA GLY A 153 5.41 -0.93 -0.38
C GLY A 153 5.70 -1.59 0.98
N ASN A 154 6.97 -1.75 1.35
CA ASN A 154 7.33 -2.29 2.66
C ASN A 154 7.04 -1.26 3.77
N ILE A 155 7.29 0.02 3.50
CA ILE A 155 7.01 1.12 4.43
C ILE A 155 5.49 1.28 4.58
N VAL A 156 4.76 1.34 3.46
CA VAL A 156 3.28 1.44 3.47
C VAL A 156 2.67 0.29 4.25
N GLY A 157 3.09 -0.95 3.99
CA GLY A 157 2.53 -2.13 4.66
C GLY A 157 2.79 -2.15 6.16
N ALA A 158 4.01 -1.79 6.59
CA ALA A 158 4.34 -1.77 8.01
C ALA A 158 3.58 -0.67 8.78
N ILE A 159 3.43 0.51 8.19
CA ILE A 159 2.68 1.62 8.79
C ILE A 159 1.19 1.27 8.82
N ALA A 160 0.62 0.82 7.70
CA ALA A 160 -0.81 0.53 7.62
C ALA A 160 -1.23 -0.59 8.58
N ASN A 161 -0.42 -1.64 8.72
CA ASN A 161 -0.73 -2.78 9.57
C ASN A 161 -0.52 -2.50 11.08
N GLU A 162 0.49 -1.71 11.45
CA GLU A 162 0.83 -1.50 12.87
C GLU A 162 0.10 -0.30 13.49
N ALA A 163 -0.16 0.74 12.70
CA ALA A 163 -0.79 1.97 13.16
C ALA A 163 -2.29 2.05 12.91
N ASP A 164 -2.88 1.01 12.30
CA ASP A 164 -4.27 0.98 11.81
C ASP A 164 -4.61 2.18 10.91
N ILE A 165 -3.61 2.64 10.14
CA ILE A 165 -3.76 3.77 9.22
C ILE A 165 -4.08 3.23 7.84
N ASN A 166 -5.20 3.66 7.26
CA ASN A 166 -5.51 3.29 5.88
C ASN A 166 -4.43 3.84 4.93
N SER A 167 -3.96 3.03 3.98
CA SER A 167 -2.91 3.40 3.02
C SER A 167 -3.20 4.69 2.24
N ARG A 168 -4.48 5.07 2.08
CA ARG A 168 -4.89 6.34 1.46
C ARG A 168 -4.42 7.59 2.22
N PHE A 169 -4.16 7.45 3.52
CA PHE A 169 -3.68 8.52 4.40
C PHE A 169 -2.16 8.53 4.53
N ILE A 170 -1.46 7.59 3.88
CA ILE A 170 0.00 7.60 3.79
C ILE A 170 0.34 8.35 2.51
N GLY A 171 1.03 9.47 2.67
CA GLY A 171 1.41 10.35 1.58
C GLY A 171 2.66 9.88 0.84
N ARG A 172 3.45 10.85 0.39
CA ARG A 172 4.62 10.60 -0.47
C ARG A 172 5.72 9.89 0.32
N ILE A 173 6.39 8.95 -0.35
CA ILE A 173 7.53 8.23 0.20
C ILE A 173 8.73 8.47 -0.71
N ALA A 174 9.81 9.03 -0.15
CA ALA A 174 11.09 9.14 -0.84
C ALA A 174 12.14 8.28 -0.14
N ILE A 175 12.81 7.41 -0.90
CA ILE A 175 13.82 6.48 -0.40
C ILE A 175 15.20 6.94 -0.87
N PHE A 176 16.08 7.16 0.08
CA PHE A 176 17.49 7.52 -0.13
C PHE A 176 18.38 6.33 0.17
N ASP A 177 19.69 6.50 -0.01
CA ASP A 177 20.69 5.45 0.21
C ASP A 177 20.61 4.91 1.65
N THR A 178 20.69 5.81 2.63
CA THR A 178 20.76 5.48 4.06
C THR A 178 19.44 5.62 4.83
N TYR A 179 18.55 6.53 4.39
CA TYR A 179 17.30 6.86 5.07
C TYR A 179 16.12 6.96 4.08
N SER A 180 14.90 7.05 4.60
CA SER A 180 13.69 7.29 3.82
C SER A 180 12.85 8.36 4.51
N THR A 181 11.96 8.97 3.75
CA THR A 181 10.96 9.92 4.26
C THR A 181 9.57 9.46 3.87
N VAL A 182 8.60 9.71 4.74
CA VAL A 182 7.18 9.39 4.54
C VAL A 182 6.32 10.52 5.09
N ASP A 183 5.32 10.94 4.32
CA ASP A 183 4.33 11.93 4.76
C ASP A 183 3.15 11.20 5.43
N LEU A 184 2.78 11.59 6.65
CA LEU A 184 1.74 10.98 7.49
C LEU A 184 0.75 12.05 8.00
N PRO A 185 -0.50 11.69 8.34
CA PRO A 185 -1.52 12.69 8.69
C PRO A 185 -1.17 13.43 9.99
N PHE A 186 -1.42 14.74 10.00
CA PHE A 186 -1.27 15.62 11.16
C PHE A 186 -2.27 15.25 12.26
N GLY A 187 -1.86 15.36 13.53
CA GLY A 187 -2.75 15.13 14.67
C GLY A 187 -3.01 13.65 14.99
N MET A 188 -2.11 12.76 14.59
CA MET A 188 -2.16 11.34 14.94
C MET A 188 -2.13 11.14 16.47
N PRO A 189 -2.91 10.21 17.04
CA PRO A 189 -2.84 9.89 18.46
C PRO A 189 -1.42 9.52 18.90
N GLU A 190 -0.99 9.97 20.08
CA GLU A 190 0.34 9.60 20.62
C GLU A 190 0.53 8.09 20.70
N GLU A 191 -0.54 7.33 20.94
CA GLU A 191 -0.53 5.88 20.98
C GLU A 191 -0.06 5.28 19.65
N THR A 192 -0.56 5.81 18.53
CA THR A 192 -0.19 5.39 17.19
C THR A 192 1.26 5.73 16.86
N LEU A 193 1.75 6.91 17.29
CA LEU A 193 3.16 7.26 17.15
C LEU A 193 4.07 6.30 17.94
N ARG A 194 3.67 5.91 19.15
CA ARG A 194 4.40 4.91 19.97
C ARG A 194 4.43 3.53 19.33
N LEU A 195 3.35 3.12 18.66
CA LEU A 195 3.28 1.88 17.88
C LEU A 195 4.21 1.93 16.67
N LEU A 196 4.20 3.04 15.93
CA LEU A 196 5.09 3.24 14.77
C LEU A 196 6.57 3.17 15.14
N HIS A 197 6.97 3.70 16.30
CA HIS A 197 8.35 3.57 16.80
C HIS A 197 8.80 2.12 17.05
N LYS A 198 7.86 1.24 17.38
CA LYS A 198 8.12 -0.20 17.62
C LYS A 198 7.88 -1.06 16.37
N SER A 199 7.24 -0.49 15.36
CA SER A 199 6.92 -1.17 14.11
C SER A 199 8.18 -1.67 13.39
N ARG A 200 8.03 -2.75 12.63
CA ARG A 200 9.14 -3.39 11.90
C ARG A 200 8.84 -3.46 10.41
N VAL A 201 9.84 -3.07 9.61
CA VAL A 201 9.83 -3.28 8.16
C VAL A 201 10.82 -4.40 7.85
N GLY A 202 10.29 -5.58 7.53
CA GLY A 202 11.10 -6.80 7.45
C GLY A 202 11.68 -7.15 8.83
N ASN A 203 13.01 -7.21 8.95
CA ASN A 203 13.69 -7.53 10.22
C ASN A 203 14.18 -6.30 11.01
N LYS A 204 13.93 -5.07 10.54
CA LYS A 204 14.48 -3.83 11.12
C LYS A 204 13.37 -2.91 11.65
N THR A 205 13.65 -2.19 12.74
CA THR A 205 12.67 -1.29 13.38
C THR A 205 12.56 0.06 12.67
N LEU A 206 11.34 0.56 12.56
CA LEU A 206 10.99 1.89 12.06
C LEU A 206 11.30 2.91 13.17
N LYS A 207 12.56 3.33 13.28
CA LYS A 207 12.92 4.49 14.10
C LYS A 207 12.42 5.76 13.42
N LEU A 208 11.14 6.07 13.61
CA LEU A 208 10.47 7.23 13.04
C LEU A 208 10.94 8.50 13.77
N GLN A 209 11.29 9.55 13.03
CA GLN A 209 11.62 10.86 13.59
C GLN A 209 10.86 11.93 12.81
N ARG A 210 10.12 12.79 13.52
CA ARG A 210 9.44 13.94 12.89
C ARG A 210 10.50 14.87 12.30
N MET A 211 10.40 15.13 11.00
CA MET A 211 11.32 16.02 10.31
C MET A 211 10.76 17.43 10.40
N VAL A 212 11.23 18.21 11.38
CA VAL A 212 10.89 19.63 11.50
C VAL A 212 11.70 20.37 10.44
N GLU A 213 11.05 20.90 9.40
CA GLU A 213 11.71 21.84 8.52
C GLU A 213 12.05 23.12 9.32
N PRO A 214 13.26 23.68 9.19
CA PRO A 214 13.58 24.99 9.77
C PRO A 214 12.77 26.07 9.02
N GLY A 215 11.53 26.27 9.44
CA GLY A 215 10.59 27.24 8.89
C GLY A 215 9.33 27.45 9.74
N ASP A 216 8.86 26.41 10.44
CA ASP A 216 7.60 26.47 11.18
C ASP A 216 7.79 26.82 12.66
N ASN A 217 8.30 28.02 12.91
CA ASN A 217 8.22 28.65 14.23
C ASN A 217 7.79 30.13 14.09
N ALA A 218 6.69 30.37 13.39
CA ALA A 218 5.86 31.55 13.61
C ALA A 218 4.74 31.15 14.58
N GLY A 219 5.06 31.22 15.86
CA GLY A 219 4.15 30.87 16.95
C GLY A 219 2.83 31.64 16.85
N TYR A 220 1.73 30.89 16.93
CA TYR A 220 0.47 31.40 17.44
C TYR A 220 0.67 31.80 18.91
N SER A 221 1.16 33.02 19.14
CA SER A 221 0.94 33.73 20.40
C SER A 221 -0.06 34.84 20.13
N SER A 222 -1.23 34.67 20.71
CA SER A 222 -2.30 35.66 20.83
C SER A 222 -1.76 36.96 21.43
N ARG A 223 -1.81 38.06 20.66
CA ARG A 223 -1.87 39.42 21.21
C ARG A 223 -2.47 40.38 20.19
N GLU A 224 -3.78 40.50 20.29
CA GLU A 224 -4.55 41.74 20.24
C GLU A 224 -3.70 43.00 19.97
N SER A 225 -3.85 43.56 18.76
CA SER A 225 -3.44 44.94 18.49
C SER A 225 -4.50 45.64 17.64
N LYS A 226 -5.06 46.66 18.29
CA LYS A 226 -6.06 47.60 17.79
C LYS A 226 -5.53 48.39 16.58
N GLN A 227 -6.45 48.60 15.64
CA GLN A 227 -6.68 49.80 14.83
C GLN A 227 -5.58 50.87 14.76
N GLY A 228 -5.20 51.21 13.53
CA GLY A 228 -4.46 52.44 13.22
C GLY A 228 -4.30 52.63 11.72
N THR A 229 -5.39 53.04 11.06
CA THR A 229 -5.48 53.45 9.65
C THR A 229 -4.49 54.58 9.31
N LYS A 230 -3.88 54.53 8.12
CA LYS A 230 -3.33 55.72 7.44
C LYS A 230 -3.71 55.77 5.95
N PRO A 231 -4.04 56.96 5.40
CA PRO A 231 -4.69 57.12 4.10
C PRO A 231 -3.70 57.48 2.96
N PRO A 232 -4.16 57.61 1.69
CA PRO A 232 -3.30 57.52 0.52
C PRO A 232 -2.78 58.87 -0.05
N LYS A 233 -1.84 58.72 -0.98
CA LYS A 233 -1.03 59.71 -1.72
C LYS A 233 -1.78 60.86 -2.42
N ARG A 234 -1.14 62.04 -2.45
CA ARG A 234 -1.01 63.06 -3.56
C ARG A 234 -0.24 64.26 -2.95
N GLY A 235 0.64 65.01 -3.59
CA GLY A 235 1.24 65.12 -4.92
C GLY A 235 2.26 66.30 -4.85
N GLY A 236 2.95 66.61 -5.96
CA GLY A 236 3.66 67.89 -6.12
C GLY A 236 5.20 67.85 -6.04
N LYS A 237 5.85 67.82 -7.21
CA LYS A 237 7.11 68.52 -7.49
C LYS A 237 6.81 70.03 -7.63
N PRO A 238 7.80 70.93 -7.84
CA PRO A 238 9.25 70.88 -7.59
C PRO A 238 9.72 72.15 -6.81
N THR A 239 11.01 72.26 -6.45
CA THR A 239 11.97 73.31 -6.91
C THR A 239 13.15 73.47 -5.95
N GLU A 240 14.33 73.51 -6.58
CA GLU A 240 15.51 74.34 -6.28
C GLU A 240 16.22 74.28 -4.91
N SER A 241 17.48 73.88 -5.01
CA SER A 241 18.66 74.16 -4.19
C SER A 241 18.87 75.67 -3.92
N PRO A 242 19.96 76.15 -3.27
CA PRO A 242 21.12 75.48 -2.66
C PRO A 242 21.57 76.14 -1.32
N ILE A 243 22.81 75.86 -0.91
CA ILE A 243 23.66 76.59 0.06
C ILE A 243 23.53 76.02 1.50
N GLY A 244 24.58 75.60 2.19
CA GLY A 244 26.01 75.73 1.94
C GLY A 244 26.73 75.98 3.27
N LYS A 245 27.86 75.29 3.44
CA LYS A 245 29.01 75.62 4.31
C LYS A 245 28.77 75.73 5.82
N SER A 246 29.54 74.93 6.56
CA SER A 246 30.71 75.39 7.33
C SER A 246 31.10 74.31 8.35
N ARG A 247 32.33 73.76 8.26
CA ARG A 247 33.46 73.99 9.20
C ARG A 247 33.16 73.46 10.62
N LYS A 248 34.01 72.70 11.31
CA LYS A 248 35.48 72.71 11.36
C LYS A 248 35.95 71.53 12.26
N LYS A 249 37.09 70.95 11.88
CA LYS A 249 38.24 70.50 12.70
C LYS A 249 38.04 70.03 14.15
N ALA A 250 38.61 68.87 14.47
CA ALA A 250 39.86 68.70 15.25
C ALA A 250 40.15 67.19 15.38
N ALA A 251 41.29 66.70 14.89
CA ALA A 251 42.53 66.41 15.65
C ALA A 251 42.60 64.92 16.04
N HIS A 252 43.50 64.13 15.41
CA HIS A 252 44.86 63.78 15.89
C HIS A 252 44.79 62.61 16.88
N ASN A 253 45.57 61.53 16.87
CA ASN A 253 46.71 60.99 16.11
C ASN A 253 46.67 59.48 16.41
N GLY A 254 46.99 58.56 15.50
CA GLY A 254 48.37 58.20 15.14
C GLY A 254 48.83 56.96 15.95
N PRO A 255 49.19 55.82 15.30
CA PRO A 255 49.48 54.55 15.97
C PRO A 255 50.98 54.38 16.26
N ALA A 256 51.32 53.49 17.19
CA ALA A 256 52.69 53.01 17.39
C ALA A 256 52.67 51.47 17.43
N VAL A 257 53.21 50.88 16.34
CA VAL A 257 54.32 49.91 16.27
C VAL A 257 53.93 48.47 16.57
#